data_AF-A0AAW8F4M0-F1
#
_entry.id   AF-A0AAW8F4M0-F1
#
_cell.length_a   1.000
_cell.length_b   1.000
_cell.length_c   1.000
_cell.angle_alpha   90.00
_cell.angle_beta   90.00
_cell.angle_gamma   90.00
#
_symmetry.space_group_name_H-M   'P 1'
#
loop_
_entity.id
_entity.type
_entity.pdbx_description
1 polymer ?
#
loop_
_entity_poly.entity_id
_entity_poly.type
_entity_poly.pdbx_seq_one_letter_code
_entity_poly.pdbx_strand_id
1 'polypeptide(L)'
;MRARAFPILADLAYQGGGPWVRTGIKRKPLQELTLTEKTLDRALSAARAPVERGVAWLKSWRIFHRSRCSPNRMPSIAKAVLTLERQR
;
A
#
# COMPACT_ATOMS: atom_id res chain seq x y z
N MET A 1 10.49 -27.14 2.79
CA MET A 1 10.44 -25.72 3.23
C MET A 1 9.12 -25.11 2.76
N ARG A 2 8.19 -24.77 3.66
CA ARG A 2 6.96 -24.08 3.29
C ARG A 2 7.30 -22.60 3.11
N ALA A 3 7.27 -22.09 1.88
CA ALA A 3 7.22 -20.67 1.63
C ALA A 3 5.97 -20.14 2.34
N ARG A 4 6.16 -19.46 3.46
CA ARG A 4 5.10 -18.72 4.12
C ARG A 4 4.77 -17.59 3.16
N ALA A 5 3.71 -17.78 2.36
CA ALA A 5 3.22 -16.74 1.46
C ALA A 5 3.13 -15.46 2.29
N PHE A 6 3.91 -14.43 1.92
CA PHE A 6 3.89 -13.17 2.64
C PHE A 6 2.45 -12.67 2.58
N PRO A 7 1.77 -12.51 3.73
CA PRO A 7 0.42 -11.98 3.71
C PRO A 7 0.50 -10.59 3.08
N ILE A 8 -0.40 -10.31 2.14
CA ILE A 8 -0.51 -9.02 1.50
C ILE A 8 -0.74 -7.99 2.60
N LEU A 9 0.21 -7.08 2.76
CA LEU A 9 0.10 -5.99 3.73
C LEU A 9 -0.90 -4.98 3.16
N ALA A 10 -1.99 -4.74 3.87
CA ALA A 10 -3.08 -3.91 3.37
C ALA A 10 -3.53 -2.87 4.38
N ASP A 11 -4.28 -1.90 3.89
CA ASP A 11 -4.91 -0.89 4.72
C ASP A 11 -6.02 -1.47 5.61
N LEU A 12 -6.33 -0.76 6.70
CA LEU A 12 -7.43 -1.07 7.61
C LEU A 12 -8.79 -1.17 6.91
N ALA A 13 -8.97 -0.57 5.73
CA ALA A 13 -10.16 -0.75 4.90
C ALA A 13 -10.33 -2.20 4.38
N TYR A 14 -9.25 -2.97 4.26
CA TYR A 14 -9.26 -4.38 3.82
C TYR A 14 -9.38 -5.38 4.97
N GLN A 15 -9.72 -4.90 6.17
CA GLN A 15 -9.96 -5.78 7.30
C GLN A 15 -11.12 -6.73 6.97
N GLY A 16 -10.88 -8.03 7.13
CA GLY A 16 -11.82 -9.08 6.68
C GLY A 16 -11.50 -9.68 5.31
N GLY A 17 -10.44 -9.23 4.62
CA GLY A 17 -9.98 -9.76 3.33
C GLY A 17 -9.43 -11.19 3.32
N GLY A 18 -9.68 -11.99 4.36
CA GLY A 18 -9.25 -13.37 4.48
C GLY A 18 -7.83 -13.57 5.03
N PRO A 19 -7.40 -14.84 5.18
CA PRO A 19 -6.16 -15.21 5.88
C PRO A 19 -4.87 -14.77 5.17
N TRP A 20 -4.97 -14.36 3.90
CA TRP A 20 -3.87 -13.90 3.06
C TRP A 20 -3.59 -12.41 3.19
N VAL A 21 -4.48 -11.66 3.86
CA VAL A 21 -4.37 -10.20 4.01
C VAL A 21 -4.04 -9.88 5.46
N ARG A 22 -2.97 -9.11 5.67
CA ARG A 22 -2.62 -8.60 7.01
C ARG A 22 -2.82 -7.10 7.05
N THR A 23 -3.77 -6.67 7.87
CA THR A 23 -4.06 -5.27 8.17
C THR A 23 -3.57 -4.89 9.56
N GLY A 24 -3.61 -3.59 9.87
CA GLY A 24 -3.37 -3.12 11.23
C GLY A 24 -4.51 -3.51 12.18
N ILE A 25 -4.31 -3.28 13.47
CA ILE A 25 -5.28 -3.58 14.51
C ILE A 25 -6.08 -2.31 14.83
N LYS A 26 -7.40 -2.35 14.61
CA LYS A 26 -8.26 -1.24 15.00
C LYS A 26 -8.41 -1.17 16.52
N ARG A 27 -8.25 0.02 17.08
CA ARG A 27 -8.61 0.30 18.47
C ARG A 27 -10.11 0.07 18.66
N LYS A 28 -10.49 -0.72 19.68
CA LYS A 28 -11.90 -0.91 20.06
C LYS A 28 -12.33 0.19 21.04
N PRO A 29 -13.64 0.51 21.14
CA PRO A 29 -14.13 1.43 22.16
C PRO A 29 -13.68 0.97 23.55
N LEU A 30 -13.21 1.91 24.37
CA LEU A 30 -12.76 1.67 25.75
C LEU A 30 -11.58 0.69 25.90
N GLN A 31 -10.91 0.31 24.81
CA GLN A 31 -9.76 -0.60 24.85
C GLN A 31 -8.57 0.04 24.13
N GLU A 32 -7.50 0.30 24.87
CA GLU A 32 -6.24 0.70 24.28
C GLU A 32 -5.55 -0.47 23.58
N LEU A 33 -4.81 -0.14 22.52
CA LEU A 33 -3.86 -1.07 21.93
C LEU A 33 -2.71 -1.32 22.92
N THR A 34 -2.36 -2.58 23.08
CA THR A 34 -1.16 -2.98 23.82
C THR A 34 0.09 -2.41 23.15
N LEU A 35 1.20 -2.34 23.89
CA LEU A 35 2.47 -1.86 23.34
C LEU A 35 2.92 -2.68 22.13
N THR A 36 2.69 -3.99 22.18
CA THR A 36 3.02 -4.93 21.09
C THR A 36 2.19 -4.63 19.84
N GLU A 37 0.88 -4.41 19.97
CA GLU A 37 0.00 -4.06 18.86
C GLU A 37 0.38 -2.71 18.25
N LYS A 38 0.64 -1.70 19.09
CA LYS A 38 1.14 -0.38 18.64
C LYS A 38 2.45 -0.51 17.84
N THR A 39 3.32 -1.43 18.23
CA THR A 39 4.62 -1.66 17.56
C THR A 39 4.43 -2.37 16.23
N LEU A 40 3.54 -3.38 16.17
CA LEU A 40 3.19 -4.07 14.93
C LEU A 40 2.54 -3.13 13.91
N ASP A 41 1.62 -2.27 14.35
CA ASP A 41 0.96 -1.29 13.47
C ASP A 41 1.93 -0.24 12.93
N ARG A 42 2.92 0.19 13.74
CA ARG A 42 4.00 1.05 13.26
C ARG A 42 4.87 0.36 12.22
N ALA A 43 5.24 -0.89 12.44
CA ALA A 43 6.02 -1.68 11.47
C ALA A 43 5.24 -1.87 10.16
N LEU A 44 3.94 -2.16 10.24
CA LEU A 44 3.06 -2.27 9.08
C LEU A 44 2.97 -0.94 8.31
N SER A 45 2.78 0.16 9.02
CA SER A 45 2.71 1.50 8.43
C SER A 45 4.03 1.88 7.74
N ALA A 46 5.17 1.57 8.37
CA ALA A 46 6.49 1.77 7.79
C ALA A 46 6.70 0.94 6.51
N ALA A 47 6.24 -0.31 6.49
CA ALA A 47 6.32 -1.17 5.31
C ALA A 47 5.46 -0.67 4.14
N ARG A 48 4.33 -0.01 4.41
CA ARG A 48 3.43 0.58 3.40
C ARG A 48 3.93 1.90 2.85
N ALA A 49 4.62 2.69 3.68
CA ALA A 49 4.98 4.07 3.37
C ALA A 49 5.70 4.26 2.02
N PRO A 50 6.62 3.39 1.55
CA PRO A 50 7.23 3.54 0.23
C PRO A 50 6.22 3.45 -0.92
N VAL A 51 5.27 2.52 -0.85
CA VAL A 51 4.24 2.34 -1.89
C VAL A 51 3.32 3.55 -1.92
N GLU A 52 2.86 4.00 -0.76
CA GLU A 52 1.98 5.17 -0.66
C GLU A 52 2.65 6.44 -1.13
N ARG A 53 3.93 6.65 -0.78
CA ARG A 53 4.74 7.75 -1.31
C ARG A 53 4.86 7.68 -2.83
N GLY A 54 5.12 6.50 -3.39
CA GLY A 54 5.17 6.30 -4.84
C GLY A 54 3.85 6.68 -5.53
N VAL A 55 2.72 6.25 -4.96
CA VAL A 55 1.38 6.62 -5.49
C VAL A 55 1.10 8.11 -5.36
N ALA A 56 1.46 8.73 -4.22
CA ALA A 56 1.30 10.16 -4.01
C ALA A 56 2.14 10.96 -5.01
N TRP A 57 3.39 10.55 -5.25
CA TRP A 57 4.26 11.15 -6.24
C TRP A 57 3.69 11.02 -7.66
N LEU A 58 3.22 9.84 -8.05
CA LEU A 58 2.54 9.66 -9.34
C LEU A 58 1.33 10.59 -9.47
N LYS A 59 0.48 10.69 -8.44
CA LYS A 59 -0.70 11.56 -8.44
C LYS A 59 -0.38 13.07 -8.48
N SER A 60 0.86 13.47 -8.21
CA SER A 60 1.31 14.86 -8.40
C SER A 60 1.40 15.23 -9.89
N TRP A 61 1.55 14.25 -10.78
CA TRP A 61 1.60 14.47 -12.22
C TRP A 61 0.20 14.52 -12.82
N ARG A 62 -0.04 15.54 -13.67
CA ARG A 62 -1.36 15.80 -14.26
C ARG A 62 -1.96 14.60 -15.00
N ILE A 63 -1.11 13.77 -15.62
CA ILE A 63 -1.51 12.56 -16.36
C ILE A 63 -2.12 11.49 -15.44
N PHE A 64 -1.60 11.35 -14.22
CA PHE A 64 -2.06 10.34 -13.25
C PHE A 64 -3.04 10.90 -12.23
N HIS A 65 -3.14 12.23 -12.11
CA HIS A 65 -4.02 12.88 -11.13
C HIS A 65 -5.51 12.50 -11.30
N ARG A 66 -5.97 12.35 -12.55
CA ARG A 66 -7.34 11.90 -12.89
C ARG A 66 -7.33 10.79 -13.94
N SER A 67 -6.47 9.78 -13.78
CA SER A 67 -6.48 8.67 -14.72
C SER A 67 -7.86 7.98 -14.71
N ARG A 68 -8.55 8.03 -15.84
CA ARG A 68 -9.82 7.33 -16.08
C ARG A 68 -9.61 6.01 -16.85
N CYS A 69 -8.37 5.63 -17.10
CA CYS A 69 -8.10 4.38 -17.81
C CYS A 69 -8.14 3.18 -16.84
N SER A 70 -8.27 1.99 -17.41
CA SER A 70 -8.31 0.75 -16.63
C SER A 70 -7.08 0.63 -15.70
N PRO A 71 -7.26 0.21 -14.44
CA PRO A 71 -6.15 -0.09 -13.52
C PRO A 71 -5.11 -1.05 -14.13
N ASN A 72 -5.53 -1.93 -15.03
CA ASN A 72 -4.63 -2.86 -15.72
C ASN A 72 -3.66 -2.16 -16.70
N ARG A 73 -3.98 -0.93 -17.16
CA ARG A 73 -3.11 -0.15 -18.07
C ARG A 73 -2.16 0.79 -17.32
N MET A 74 -2.49 1.16 -16.09
CA MET A 74 -1.70 2.09 -15.28
C MET A 74 -0.23 1.66 -15.09
N PRO A 75 0.09 0.38 -14.82
CA PRO A 75 1.47 -0.06 -14.69
C PRO A 75 2.32 0.17 -15.95
N SER A 76 1.75 -0.07 -17.13
CA SER A 76 2.45 0.13 -18.41
C SER A 76 2.71 1.61 -18.68
N ILE A 77 1.72 2.48 -18.40
CA ILE A 77 1.88 3.93 -18.55
C ILE A 77 2.92 4.47 -17.55
N ALA A 78 2.86 4.04 -16.28
CA ALA A 78 3.85 4.43 -15.28
C ALA A 78 5.27 4.02 -15.67
N LYS A 79 5.46 2.80 -16.19
CA LYS A 79 6.75 2.34 -16.73
C LYS A 79 7.22 3.21 -17.90
N ALA A 80 6.34 3.50 -18.86
CA ALA A 80 6.68 4.31 -20.02
C ALA A 80 7.14 5.72 -19.61
N VAL A 81 6.41 6.39 -18.71
CA VAL A 81 6.82 7.72 -18.22
C VAL A 81 8.15 7.65 -17.46
N LEU A 82 8.35 6.64 -16.60
CA LEU A 82 9.61 6.46 -15.90
C LEU A 82 10.79 6.25 -16.86
N THR A 83 10.60 5.51 -17.94
CA THR A 83 11.63 5.32 -18.97
C THR A 83 11.97 6.63 -19.67
N LEU A 84 10.96 7.43 -20.05
CA LEU A 84 11.16 8.72 -20.71
C LEU A 84 11.88 9.72 -19.80
N GLU A 85 11.51 9.79 -18.52
CA GLU A 85 12.17 10.68 -17.55
C GLU A 85 13.64 10.28 -17.27
N ARG A 86 14.00 8.99 -17.40
CA ARG A 86 15.39 8.52 -17.25
C ARG A 86 16.27 8.75 -18.46
N GLN A 87 15.67 9.02 -19.62
CA GLN A 87 16.38 9.29 -20.89
C GLN A 87 16.60 10.79 -21.14
N ARG A 88 16.03 11.64 -20.28
CA ARG A 88 16.35 13.08 -20.21
C ARG A 88 17.64 13.31 -19.43
#